data_AF-A0A6A3PUD2-F1
#
_entry.id   AF-A0A6A3PUD2-F1
#
_cell.length_a   1.000
_cell.length_b   1.000
_cell.length_c   1.000
_cell.angle_alpha   90.00
_cell.angle_beta   90.00
_cell.angle_gamma   90.00
#
_symmetry.space_group_name_H-M   'P 1'
#
loop_
_entity.id
_entity.type
_entity.pdbx_description
1 polymer ?
#
loop_
_entity_poly.entity_id
_entity_poly.type
_entity_poly.pdbx_seq_one_letter_code
_entity_poly.pdbx_strand_id
1 'polypeptide(L)'
;MKTRALFVTIVLCFVASAESTNFVDSVKKLVGGDDSSGAAGKSTQTGSRSATTQESVVDDNVCVYKWSSLSCEPTASCSLQYEFGDMTPSQACRVSGSSDSARMPQQLHLAFAGEEAGTGMAISWTTFVLEKDPTVWIGTSEANVAKAKGAKIETKSYYKDEDYELYSYHAVVNGLKANTKYFYKVGSASTTKFQTSVSSFTTARAAGDESPFTVAVYGDMGADDNSVATNKYVNSLVDEVDFVYHLGDISYADNAFL
;
A
#
# COMPACT_ATOMS: atom_id res chain seq x y z
N MET A 1 -8.10 54.90 -10.58
CA MET A 1 -8.80 54.31 -11.75
C MET A 1 -8.89 52.80 -11.54
N LYS A 2 -10.11 52.26 -11.40
CA LYS A 2 -10.43 50.83 -11.60
C LYS A 2 -10.12 50.49 -13.08
N THR A 3 -9.79 49.27 -13.52
CA THR A 3 -10.75 48.16 -13.73
C THR A 3 -10.04 46.94 -14.37
N ARG A 4 -10.26 45.74 -13.77
CA ARG A 4 -10.47 44.34 -14.29
C ARG A 4 -9.46 43.70 -15.27
N ALA A 5 -8.88 42.52 -15.00
CA ALA A 5 -9.39 41.15 -14.73
C ALA A 5 -9.77 40.35 -15.99
N LEU A 6 -9.22 39.13 -16.12
CA LEU A 6 -9.75 38.06 -16.97
C LEU A 6 -9.63 36.72 -16.21
N PHE A 7 -10.78 36.16 -15.85
CA PHE A 7 -10.96 34.75 -15.48
C PHE A 7 -11.50 34.05 -16.73
N VAL A 8 -10.95 32.88 -17.06
CA VAL A 8 -11.52 31.98 -18.07
C VAL A 8 -12.04 30.76 -17.33
N THR A 9 -13.36 30.68 -17.22
CA THR A 9 -14.09 29.48 -16.80
C THR A 9 -14.50 28.74 -18.07
N ILE A 10 -14.09 27.48 -18.21
CA ILE A 10 -14.65 26.58 -19.22
C ILE A 10 -15.56 25.59 -18.49
N VAL A 11 -16.85 25.78 -18.67
CA VAL A 11 -17.92 24.83 -18.35
C VAL A 11 -18.08 23.93 -19.57
N LEU A 12 -18.01 22.61 -19.41
CA LEU A 12 -18.65 21.68 -20.33
C LEU A 12 -19.64 20.79 -19.56
N CYS A 13 -20.91 21.14 -19.70
CA CYS A 13 -22.02 20.21 -19.52
C CYS A 13 -22.04 19.20 -20.66
N PHE A 14 -22.20 17.92 -20.36
CA PHE A 14 -22.82 16.98 -21.28
C PHE A 14 -24.10 16.43 -20.65
N VAL A 15 -25.22 16.87 -21.20
CA VAL A 15 -26.51 16.19 -21.08
C VAL A 15 -26.63 15.31 -22.33
N ALA A 16 -26.70 13.99 -22.14
CA ALA A 16 -27.19 13.07 -23.15
C ALA A 16 -28.40 12.34 -22.56
N SER A 17 -29.52 12.45 -23.28
CA SER A 17 -30.83 11.87 -23.02
C SER A 17 -31.15 10.87 -24.14
N ALA A 18 -32.06 9.94 -23.83
CA ALA A 18 -32.64 8.87 -24.65
C ALA A 18 -31.75 7.61 -24.82
N GLU A 19 -32.23 6.37 -24.70
CA GLU A 19 -33.60 5.85 -24.65
C GLU A 19 -33.62 4.46 -23.97
N SER A 20 -34.75 4.14 -23.35
CA SER A 20 -35.02 2.92 -22.61
C SER A 20 -35.20 1.69 -23.51
N THR A 21 -34.59 0.56 -23.17
CA THR A 21 -35.25 -0.77 -23.16
C THR A 21 -34.42 -1.76 -22.33
N ASN A 22 -35.10 -2.59 -21.54
CA ASN A 22 -34.61 -3.80 -20.84
C ASN A 22 -34.11 -3.69 -19.38
N PHE A 23 -34.68 -2.80 -18.58
CA PHE A 23 -34.51 -2.78 -17.12
C PHE A 23 -35.34 -3.86 -16.37
N VAL A 24 -36.25 -4.57 -17.05
CA VAL A 24 -37.21 -5.48 -16.38
C VAL A 24 -36.73 -6.95 -16.32
N ASP A 25 -35.75 -7.36 -17.13
CA ASP A 25 -35.23 -8.74 -17.11
C ASP A 25 -34.11 -8.99 -16.09
N SER A 26 -33.45 -7.93 -15.60
CA SER A 26 -32.39 -8.06 -14.58
C SER A 26 -32.92 -8.14 -13.14
N VAL A 27 -34.18 -7.78 -12.91
CA VAL A 27 -34.78 -7.73 -11.56
C VAL A 27 -35.33 -9.09 -11.09
N LYS A 28 -35.56 -10.04 -12.01
CA LYS A 28 -36.00 -11.40 -11.65
C LYS A 28 -34.90 -12.37 -11.21
N LYS A 29 -33.63 -11.96 -11.28
CA LYS A 29 -32.50 -12.78 -10.80
C LYS A 29 -32.03 -12.42 -9.38
N LEU A 30 -32.67 -11.44 -8.73
CA LEU A 30 -32.23 -10.84 -7.48
C LEU A 30 -33.07 -11.23 -6.26
N VAL A 31 -34.04 -12.14 -6.41
CA VAL A 31 -34.85 -12.64 -5.28
C VAL A 31 -35.06 -14.15 -5.43
N GLY A 32 -34.23 -14.93 -4.73
CA GLY A 32 -34.45 -16.37 -4.58
C GLY A 32 -33.24 -17.18 -4.11
N GLY A 33 -33.05 -17.26 -2.78
CA GLY A 33 -32.71 -18.52 -2.10
C GLY A 33 -31.24 -18.85 -1.82
N ASP A 34 -30.84 -18.55 -0.58
CA ASP A 34 -30.16 -19.39 0.43
C ASP A 34 -28.85 -20.18 0.17
N ASP A 35 -27.94 -19.90 1.11
CA ASP A 35 -27.06 -20.79 1.89
C ASP A 35 -25.88 -21.55 1.26
N SER A 36 -24.70 -21.12 1.73
CA SER A 36 -23.54 -21.94 2.14
C SER A 36 -22.81 -22.79 1.10
N SER A 37 -21.57 -22.41 0.80
CA SER A 37 -20.40 -23.30 0.90
C SER A 37 -19.12 -22.58 0.48
N GLY A 38 -18.10 -22.63 1.34
CA GLY A 38 -16.74 -22.30 0.97
C GLY A 38 -16.22 -23.32 -0.04
N ALA A 39 -15.64 -22.82 -1.13
CA ALA A 39 -14.91 -23.66 -2.07
C ALA A 39 -13.62 -22.95 -2.51
N ALA A 40 -12.51 -23.57 -2.14
CA ALA A 40 -11.17 -23.25 -2.59
C ALA A 40 -11.09 -23.31 -4.12
N GLY A 41 -10.80 -22.19 -4.76
CA GLY A 41 -10.52 -22.10 -6.19
C GLY A 41 -9.04 -22.38 -6.48
N LYS A 42 -8.73 -23.62 -6.85
CA LYS A 42 -7.43 -24.02 -7.41
C LYS A 42 -7.37 -23.52 -8.87
N SER A 43 -6.52 -22.54 -9.17
CA SER A 43 -6.22 -22.12 -10.55
C SER A 43 -4.86 -22.67 -10.95
N THR A 44 -4.86 -23.57 -11.94
CA THR A 44 -3.67 -24.02 -12.65
C THR A 44 -3.49 -23.11 -13.88
N GLN A 45 -2.47 -22.26 -13.88
CA GLN A 45 -1.96 -21.62 -15.09
C GLN A 45 -0.44 -21.71 -15.15
N THR A 46 0.01 -22.45 -16.15
CA THR A 46 1.37 -22.51 -16.68
C THR A 46 1.73 -21.18 -17.34
N GLY A 47 2.74 -20.49 -16.80
CA GLY A 47 3.32 -19.29 -17.39
C GLY A 47 4.35 -18.67 -16.44
N SER A 48 5.63 -18.72 -16.82
CA SER A 48 6.74 -18.19 -16.03
C SER A 48 6.62 -16.67 -15.89
N ARG A 49 6.21 -16.18 -14.72
CA ARG A 49 6.20 -14.77 -14.34
C ARG A 49 6.99 -14.61 -13.04
N SER A 50 7.86 -13.60 -13.01
CA SER A 50 8.65 -13.22 -11.84
C SER A 50 7.68 -12.91 -10.69
N ALA A 51 7.68 -13.78 -9.68
CA ALA A 51 6.80 -13.66 -8.52
C ALA A 51 7.38 -12.61 -7.57
N THR A 52 6.83 -11.40 -7.60
CA THR A 52 6.94 -10.50 -6.45
C THR A 52 6.12 -11.14 -5.34
N THR A 53 6.78 -11.71 -4.33
CA THR A 53 6.13 -12.19 -3.12
C THR A 53 5.41 -11.01 -2.46
N GLN A 54 4.08 -11.00 -2.56
CA GLN A 54 3.23 -10.15 -1.75
C GLN A 54 3.44 -10.59 -0.29
N GLU A 55 4.24 -9.84 0.47
CA GLU A 55 4.27 -9.97 1.92
C GLU A 55 2.87 -9.58 2.43
N SER A 56 2.11 -10.57 2.90
CA SER A 56 0.77 -10.35 3.42
C SER A 56 0.87 -9.47 4.66
N VAL A 57 0.38 -8.23 4.56
CA VAL A 57 0.15 -7.35 5.70
C VAL A 57 -0.70 -8.10 6.72
N VAL A 58 -0.19 -8.26 7.94
CA VAL A 58 -0.97 -8.85 9.04
C VAL A 58 -1.68 -7.70 9.73
N ASP A 59 -2.97 -7.57 9.44
CA ASP A 59 -3.91 -6.69 10.12
C ASP A 59 -4.90 -7.52 10.97
N ASP A 60 -5.77 -6.85 11.72
CA ASP A 60 -6.76 -7.53 12.57
C ASP A 60 -7.76 -8.38 11.77
N ASN A 61 -7.98 -8.09 10.48
CA ASN A 61 -8.89 -8.87 9.63
C ASN A 61 -8.35 -10.28 9.34
N VAL A 62 -7.03 -10.47 9.47
CA VAL A 62 -6.38 -11.78 9.34
C VAL A 62 -6.51 -12.59 10.64
N CYS A 63 -6.75 -11.95 11.78
CA CYS A 63 -6.87 -12.60 13.08
C CYS A 63 -8.26 -13.21 13.28
N VAL A 64 -8.36 -14.54 13.17
CA VAL A 64 -9.65 -15.25 13.25
C VAL A 64 -9.68 -16.18 14.47
N TYR A 65 -10.77 -16.15 15.23
CA TYR A 65 -10.96 -17.07 16.35
C TYR A 65 -11.32 -18.46 15.84
N LYS A 66 -10.50 -19.47 16.17
CA LYS A 66 -10.76 -20.86 15.82
C LYS A 66 -11.34 -21.60 17.02
N TRP A 67 -12.61 -21.98 16.90
CA TRP A 67 -13.33 -22.73 17.94
C TRP A 67 -12.74 -24.11 18.25
N SER A 68 -12.04 -24.73 17.29
CA SER A 68 -11.39 -26.03 17.48
C SER A 68 -10.16 -25.96 18.39
N SER A 69 -9.40 -24.86 18.33
CA SER A 69 -8.20 -24.61 19.13
C SER A 69 -8.45 -23.65 20.30
N LEU A 70 -9.64 -23.04 20.37
CA LEU A 70 -10.04 -22.01 21.32
C LEU A 70 -9.08 -20.81 21.37
N SER A 71 -8.47 -20.49 20.23
CA SER A 71 -7.44 -19.44 20.12
C SER A 71 -7.60 -18.59 18.86
N CYS A 72 -7.03 -17.39 18.87
CA CYS A 72 -6.87 -16.56 17.68
C CYS A 72 -5.74 -17.10 16.81
N GLU A 73 -6.03 -17.36 15.54
CA GLU A 73 -5.04 -17.83 14.57
C GLU A 73 -4.74 -16.76 13.52
N PRO A 74 -3.46 -16.62 13.08
CA PRO A 74 -2.29 -17.37 13.54
C PRO A 74 -1.81 -16.94 14.94
N THR A 75 -1.59 -17.92 15.84
CA THR A 75 -1.23 -17.68 17.27
C THR A 75 0.11 -16.97 17.46
N ALA A 76 0.96 -16.95 16.43
CA ALA A 76 2.22 -16.19 16.43
C ALA A 76 2.01 -14.68 16.33
N SER A 77 0.88 -14.24 15.76
CA SER A 77 0.61 -12.84 15.47
C SER A 77 -0.64 -12.31 16.16
N CYS A 78 -1.59 -13.17 16.49
CA CYS A 78 -2.90 -12.78 16.99
C CYS A 78 -3.10 -13.24 18.44
N SER A 79 -3.70 -12.37 19.25
CA SER A 79 -4.12 -12.68 20.61
C SER A 79 -5.54 -12.19 20.86
N LEU A 80 -6.24 -12.86 21.77
CA LEU A 80 -7.58 -12.45 22.18
C LEU A 80 -7.48 -11.22 23.07
N GLN A 81 -8.04 -10.11 22.61
CA GLN A 81 -8.02 -8.80 23.25
C GLN A 81 -9.45 -8.28 23.19
N TYR A 82 -10.19 -8.30 24.31
CA TYR A 82 -11.61 -7.92 24.30
C TYR A 82 -11.79 -6.41 24.45
N GLU A 83 -12.53 -5.82 23.52
CA GLU A 83 -12.96 -4.42 23.57
C GLU A 83 -14.48 -4.32 23.74
N PHE A 84 -14.92 -3.23 24.38
CA PHE A 84 -16.34 -2.96 24.54
C PHE A 84 -16.99 -2.71 23.17
N GLY A 85 -17.86 -3.63 22.74
CA GLY A 85 -18.49 -3.61 21.41
C GLY A 85 -18.21 -4.84 20.56
N ASP A 86 -17.28 -5.71 20.98
CA ASP A 86 -17.05 -6.99 20.32
C ASP A 86 -18.25 -7.94 20.52
N MET A 87 -18.92 -8.29 19.42
CA MET A 87 -20.10 -9.17 19.42
C MET A 87 -19.75 -10.63 19.12
N THR A 88 -18.53 -10.89 18.64
CA THR A 88 -18.02 -12.23 18.31
C THR A 88 -16.58 -12.39 18.77
N PRO A 89 -16.13 -13.61 19.11
CA PRO A 89 -14.73 -13.85 19.49
C PRO A 89 -13.71 -13.52 18.39
N SER A 90 -14.10 -13.55 17.11
CA SER A 90 -13.20 -13.14 16.03
C SER A 90 -13.01 -11.62 15.98
N GLN A 91 -14.02 -10.83 16.34
CA GLN A 91 -13.85 -9.38 16.51
C GLN A 91 -12.91 -9.06 17.68
N ALA A 92 -12.88 -9.92 18.70
CA ALA A 92 -11.93 -9.84 19.80
C ALA A 92 -10.52 -10.37 19.46
N CYS A 93 -10.31 -10.95 18.28
CA CYS A 93 -8.99 -11.40 17.85
C CYS A 93 -8.28 -10.27 17.14
N ARG A 94 -7.21 -9.75 17.76
CA ARG A 94 -6.42 -8.63 17.25
C ARG A 94 -4.94 -9.00 17.19
N VAL A 95 -4.19 -8.30 16.36
CA VAL A 95 -2.73 -8.46 16.30
C VAL A 95 -2.14 -8.11 17.66
N SER A 96 -1.30 -8.99 18.20
CA SER A 96 -0.63 -8.72 19.48
C SER A 96 0.40 -7.62 19.29
N GLY A 97 0.41 -6.59 20.16
CA GLY A 97 1.47 -5.57 20.18
C GLY A 97 2.87 -6.13 20.45
N SER A 98 2.95 -7.37 20.97
CA SER A 98 4.20 -8.12 21.16
C SER A 98 4.57 -9.05 20.00
N SER A 99 3.68 -9.20 19.01
CA SER A 99 3.91 -10.08 17.88
C SER A 99 5.07 -9.61 17.02
N ASP A 100 5.70 -10.57 16.34
CA ASP A 100 6.67 -10.25 15.31
C ASP A 100 6.07 -9.34 14.23
N SER A 101 4.78 -9.49 13.92
CA SER A 101 4.05 -8.68 12.95
C SER A 101 4.06 -7.19 13.27
N ALA A 102 4.03 -6.82 14.56
CA ALA A 102 4.11 -5.42 15.00
C ALA A 102 5.50 -4.78 14.77
N ARG A 103 6.54 -5.61 14.62
CA ARG A 103 7.94 -5.20 14.37
C ARG A 103 8.33 -5.30 12.90
N MET A 104 7.55 -6.01 12.08
CA MET A 104 7.78 -6.10 10.65
C MET A 104 7.48 -4.75 9.99
N PRO A 105 8.32 -4.29 9.05
CA PRO A 105 7.99 -3.13 8.22
C PRO A 105 6.68 -3.34 7.44
N GLN A 106 5.83 -2.33 7.45
CA GLN A 106 4.55 -2.30 6.72
C GLN A 106 4.39 -0.98 5.96
N GLN A 107 3.33 -0.90 5.15
CA GLN A 107 2.94 0.31 4.41
C GLN A 107 4.11 0.91 3.61
N LEU A 108 4.91 0.05 2.96
CA LEU A 108 6.07 0.48 2.20
C LEU A 108 5.63 1.35 1.02
N HIS A 109 6.26 2.52 0.88
CA HIS A 109 6.02 3.41 -0.25
C HIS A 109 7.30 4.17 -0.62
N LEU A 110 7.37 4.49 -1.91
CA LEU A 110 8.54 5.09 -2.55
C LEU A 110 8.17 6.45 -3.14
N ALA A 111 9.10 7.39 -3.13
CA ALA A 111 8.96 8.67 -3.82
C ALA A 111 10.31 9.10 -4.42
N PHE A 112 10.28 9.65 -5.64
CA PHE A 112 11.48 10.23 -6.24
C PHE A 112 12.08 11.31 -5.34
N ALA A 113 13.40 11.32 -5.25
CA ALA A 113 14.15 12.22 -4.39
C ALA A 113 15.51 12.58 -5.03
N GLY A 114 16.36 13.27 -4.27
CA GLY A 114 17.65 13.78 -4.71
C GLY A 114 17.59 15.26 -5.12
N GLU A 115 18.74 15.93 -5.11
CA GLU A 115 18.87 17.31 -5.56
C GLU A 115 18.66 17.43 -7.08
N GLU A 116 19.08 16.41 -7.81
CA GLU A 116 18.88 16.27 -9.26
C GLU A 116 17.96 15.08 -9.57
N ALA A 117 17.16 15.20 -10.63
CA ALA A 117 16.26 14.13 -11.04
C ALA A 117 17.02 12.81 -11.32
N GLY A 118 16.55 11.74 -10.71
CA GLY A 118 17.14 10.40 -10.85
C GLY A 118 18.30 10.08 -9.92
N THR A 119 18.72 11.03 -9.07
CA THR A 119 19.88 10.84 -8.17
C THR A 119 19.54 10.34 -6.78
N GLY A 120 18.25 10.23 -6.44
CA GLY A 120 17.82 9.69 -5.17
C GLY A 120 16.43 9.05 -5.16
N MET A 121 16.16 8.33 -4.08
CA MET A 121 14.87 7.73 -3.78
C MET A 121 14.58 7.87 -2.29
N ALA A 122 13.38 8.32 -1.95
CA ALA A 122 12.85 8.25 -0.60
C ALA A 122 12.15 6.90 -0.43
N ILE A 123 12.58 6.15 0.59
CA ILE A 123 12.04 4.84 0.96
C ILE A 123 11.42 5.01 2.33
N SER A 124 10.10 4.78 2.41
CA SER A 124 9.33 4.96 3.64
C SER A 124 8.59 3.69 4.01
N TRP A 125 8.48 3.44 5.31
CA TRP A 125 7.76 2.30 5.88
C TRP A 125 7.31 2.63 7.30
N THR A 126 6.48 1.77 7.87
CA THR A 126 5.99 1.92 9.24
C THR A 126 6.18 0.65 10.07
N THR A 127 6.21 0.79 11.40
CA THR A 127 6.12 -0.31 12.37
C THR A 127 5.26 0.13 13.55
N PHE A 128 4.58 -0.82 14.20
CA PHE A 128 3.80 -0.56 15.42
C PHE A 128 4.66 -0.52 16.69
N VAL A 129 5.88 -1.05 16.61
CA VAL A 129 6.88 -0.99 17.69
C VAL A 129 8.12 -0.26 17.19
N LEU A 130 8.67 0.64 18.01
CA LEU A 130 9.88 1.38 17.68
C LEU A 130 11.06 0.43 17.42
N GLU A 131 11.61 0.52 16.21
CA GLU A 131 12.86 -0.12 15.83
C GLU A 131 14.03 0.78 16.23
N LYS A 132 15.02 0.21 16.93
CA LYS A 132 16.16 0.95 17.48
C LYS A 132 17.31 1.11 16.49
N ASP A 133 17.41 0.19 15.53
CA ASP A 133 18.42 0.19 14.48
C ASP A 133 17.76 0.02 13.09
N PRO A 134 16.89 0.98 12.67
CA PRO A 134 16.26 0.93 11.36
C PRO A 134 17.33 1.09 10.30
N THR A 135 17.26 0.31 9.22
CA THR A 135 18.27 0.31 8.17
C THR A 135 17.64 0.07 6.81
N VAL A 136 18.25 0.69 5.79
CA VAL A 136 18.00 0.41 4.37
C VAL A 136 19.22 -0.33 3.81
N TRP A 137 18.97 -1.41 3.07
CA TRP A 137 19.95 -2.05 2.21
C TRP A 137 19.57 -1.80 0.76
N ILE A 138 20.55 -1.48 -0.07
CA ILE A 138 20.36 -1.21 -1.50
C ILE A 138 21.52 -1.75 -2.33
N GLY A 139 21.25 -2.14 -3.57
CA GLY A 139 22.25 -2.62 -4.52
C GLY A 139 21.71 -2.70 -5.94
N THR A 140 22.56 -3.05 -6.90
CA THR A 140 22.20 -3.18 -8.32
C THR A 140 21.80 -4.61 -8.71
N SER A 141 21.74 -5.53 -7.75
CA SER A 141 21.26 -6.90 -7.95
C SER A 141 20.59 -7.41 -6.68
N GLU A 142 19.55 -8.23 -6.82
CA GLU A 142 18.78 -8.80 -5.72
C GLU A 142 19.65 -9.55 -4.69
N ALA A 143 20.63 -10.33 -5.18
CA ALA A 143 21.54 -11.09 -4.33
C ALA A 143 22.57 -10.24 -3.57
N ASN A 144 22.80 -8.99 -3.99
CA ASN A 144 23.87 -8.13 -3.46
C ASN A 144 23.34 -6.77 -3.05
N VAL A 145 22.53 -6.73 -1.99
CA VAL A 145 22.13 -5.49 -1.31
C VAL A 145 23.04 -5.25 -0.10
N ALA A 146 23.53 -4.02 0.05
CA ALA A 146 24.39 -3.62 1.17
C ALA A 146 23.79 -2.42 1.90
N LYS A 147 24.17 -2.21 3.18
CA LYS A 147 23.69 -1.05 3.94
C LYS A 147 23.92 0.24 3.14
N ALA A 148 22.87 1.02 2.96
CA ALA A 148 22.92 2.26 2.19
C ALA A 148 23.85 3.26 2.88
N LYS A 149 24.95 3.64 2.20
CA LYS A 149 25.93 4.59 2.75
C LYS A 149 25.32 5.98 2.77
N GLY A 150 25.32 6.62 3.94
CA GLY A 150 24.85 8.00 4.09
C GLY A 150 23.33 8.18 4.06
N ALA A 151 22.54 7.10 4.04
CA ALA A 151 21.10 7.18 4.22
C ALA A 151 20.79 7.58 5.66
N LYS A 152 20.35 8.83 5.86
CA LYS A 152 19.81 9.27 7.15
C LYS A 152 18.34 8.84 7.20
N ILE A 153 17.98 8.11 8.25
CA ILE A 153 16.60 7.67 8.50
C ILE A 153 16.01 8.58 9.56
N GLU A 154 14.94 9.27 9.21
CA GLU A 154 14.14 10.03 10.17
C GLU A 154 13.00 9.16 10.67
N THR A 155 12.82 9.13 11.99
CA THR A 155 11.76 8.36 12.65
C THR A 155 10.78 9.32 13.31
N LYS A 156 9.49 9.15 13.03
CA LYS A 156 8.41 10.00 13.53
C LYS A 156 7.27 9.13 14.03
N SER A 157 6.60 9.60 15.09
CA SER A 157 5.31 9.10 15.54
C SER A 157 4.35 10.28 15.48
N TYR A 158 3.28 10.14 14.71
CA TYR A 158 2.33 11.23 14.43
C TYR A 158 1.04 11.10 15.25
N TYR A 159 0.68 9.88 15.62
CA TYR A 159 -0.50 9.57 16.42
C TYR A 159 -0.18 8.44 17.40
N LYS A 160 -0.65 8.61 18.64
CA LYS A 160 -0.52 7.66 19.73
C LYS A 160 -1.75 7.75 20.63
N ASP A 161 -2.28 6.59 21.00
CA ASP A 161 -3.24 6.43 22.10
C ASP A 161 -2.74 5.37 23.11
N GLU A 162 -3.64 4.77 23.89
CA GLU A 162 -3.30 3.78 24.92
C GLU A 162 -2.77 2.47 24.32
N ASP A 163 -3.32 2.04 23.17
CA ASP A 163 -3.08 0.71 22.59
C ASP A 163 -2.46 0.77 21.18
N TYR A 164 -2.37 1.96 20.60
CA TYR A 164 -1.85 2.21 19.26
C TYR A 164 -0.74 3.26 19.26
N GLU A 165 0.38 2.92 18.62
CA GLU A 165 1.39 3.89 18.20
C GLU A 165 2.00 3.45 16.87
N LEU A 166 2.12 4.36 15.91
CA LEU A 166 2.71 4.07 14.61
C LEU A 166 3.99 4.86 14.41
N TYR A 167 5.10 4.15 14.23
CA TYR A 167 6.40 4.72 13.91
C TYR A 167 6.60 4.72 12.40
N SER A 168 6.73 5.90 11.82
CA SER A 168 7.05 6.12 10.41
C SER A 168 8.54 6.38 10.24
N TYR A 169 9.16 5.70 9.29
CA TYR A 169 10.57 5.84 8.95
C TYR A 169 10.67 6.40 7.54
N HIS A 170 11.49 7.43 7.36
CA HIS A 170 11.74 8.05 6.06
C HIS A 170 13.24 8.07 5.81
N ALA A 171 13.68 7.35 4.78
CA ALA A 171 15.08 7.27 4.39
C ALA A 171 15.25 7.87 2.99
N VAL A 172 16.11 8.87 2.84
CA VAL A 172 16.51 9.35 1.50
C VAL A 172 17.85 8.74 1.15
N VAL A 173 17.88 7.93 0.09
CA VAL A 173 19.11 7.36 -0.47
C VAL A 173 19.53 8.22 -1.67
N ASN A 174 20.71 8.83 -1.57
CA ASN A 174 21.28 9.70 -2.61
C ASN A 174 22.43 9.02 -3.37
N GLY A 175 22.91 9.68 -4.43
CA GLY A 175 24.04 9.20 -5.24
C GLY A 175 23.68 8.02 -6.14
N LEU A 176 22.39 7.85 -6.43
CA LEU A 176 21.90 6.85 -7.36
C LEU A 176 22.12 7.32 -8.81
N LYS A 177 22.20 6.37 -9.73
CA LYS A 177 22.23 6.67 -11.17
C LYS A 177 20.80 6.82 -11.67
N ALA A 178 20.58 7.80 -12.53
CA ALA A 178 19.29 7.99 -13.20
C ALA A 178 18.91 6.77 -14.05
N ASN A 179 17.60 6.56 -14.24
CA ASN A 179 17.01 5.49 -15.05
C ASN A 179 17.66 4.11 -14.80
N THR A 180 17.89 3.77 -13.53
CA THR A 180 18.60 2.56 -13.13
C THR A 180 17.75 1.77 -12.15
N LYS A 181 17.61 0.46 -12.39
CA LYS A 181 16.94 -0.46 -11.48
C LYS A 181 17.83 -0.76 -10.27
N TYR A 182 17.29 -0.54 -9.08
CA TYR A 182 17.90 -0.88 -7.81
C TYR A 182 17.05 -1.89 -7.05
N PHE A 183 17.71 -2.73 -6.29
CA PHE A 183 17.12 -3.69 -5.37
C PHE A 183 17.33 -3.21 -3.95
N TYR A 184 16.30 -3.32 -3.12
CA TYR A 184 16.34 -2.81 -1.76
C TYR A 184 15.55 -3.69 -0.79
N LYS A 185 15.89 -3.55 0.49
CA LYS A 185 15.07 -4.02 1.61
C LYS A 185 15.23 -3.08 2.79
N VAL A 186 14.28 -3.14 3.72
CA VAL A 186 14.26 -2.29 4.92
C VAL A 186 14.00 -3.13 6.17
N GLY A 187 14.24 -2.55 7.34
CA GLY A 187 13.90 -3.15 8.62
C GLY A 187 15.03 -3.09 9.64
N SER A 188 15.06 -4.07 10.55
CA SER A 188 16.03 -4.10 11.65
C SER A 188 17.41 -4.55 11.21
N ALA A 189 18.44 -3.75 11.46
CA ALA A 189 19.83 -4.19 11.25
C ALA A 189 20.29 -5.22 12.28
N SER A 190 19.68 -5.24 13.47
CA SER A 190 20.04 -6.15 14.55
C SER A 190 19.32 -7.51 14.46
N THR A 191 18.13 -7.55 13.87
CA THR A 191 17.28 -8.74 13.85
C THR A 191 16.80 -9.05 12.44
N THR A 192 17.43 -10.04 11.78
CA THR A 192 17.14 -10.39 10.38
C THR A 192 15.70 -10.82 10.11
N LYS A 193 15.01 -11.34 11.12
CA LYS A 193 13.58 -11.70 11.05
C LYS A 193 12.67 -10.49 10.78
N PHE A 194 13.08 -9.29 11.19
CA PHE A 194 12.32 -8.04 11.00
C PHE A 194 12.83 -7.23 9.81
N GLN A 195 13.30 -7.93 8.77
CA GLN A 195 13.66 -7.34 7.49
C GLN A 195 12.66 -7.80 6.44
N THR A 196 12.33 -6.91 5.51
CA THR A 196 11.51 -7.29 4.36
C THR A 196 12.29 -8.19 3.41
N SER A 197 11.53 -8.90 2.57
CA SER A 197 12.03 -9.46 1.32
C SER A 197 12.63 -8.36 0.45
N VAL A 198 13.50 -8.76 -0.49
CA VAL A 198 14.10 -7.81 -1.43
C VAL A 198 13.05 -7.43 -2.48
N SER A 199 12.84 -6.13 -2.65
CA SER A 199 12.02 -5.55 -3.70
C SER A 199 12.89 -4.68 -4.61
N SER A 200 12.31 -4.09 -5.65
CA SER A 200 13.04 -3.26 -6.60
C SER A 200 12.26 -2.03 -7.05
N PHE A 201 13.00 -1.00 -7.44
CA PHE A 201 12.47 0.20 -8.10
C PHE A 201 13.42 0.67 -9.19
N THR A 202 12.93 1.55 -10.06
CA THR A 202 13.76 2.26 -11.04
C THR A 202 13.79 3.73 -10.66
N THR A 203 14.98 4.32 -10.62
CA THR A 203 15.14 5.78 -10.38
C THR A 203 14.56 6.59 -11.54
N ALA A 204 14.16 7.82 -11.25
CA ALA A 204 13.70 8.75 -12.28
C ALA A 204 14.76 8.94 -13.38
N ARG A 205 14.30 9.41 -14.55
CA ARG A 205 15.18 9.83 -15.65
C ARG A 205 15.92 11.11 -15.26
N ALA A 206 17.06 11.36 -15.92
CA ALA A 206 17.78 12.60 -15.74
C ALA A 206 16.96 13.77 -16.32
N ALA A 207 17.14 14.97 -15.76
CA ALA A 207 16.51 16.16 -16.33
C ALA A 207 16.95 16.37 -17.79
N GLY A 208 15.99 16.59 -18.69
CA GLY A 208 16.25 16.76 -20.12
C GLY A 208 16.29 15.46 -20.93
N ASP A 209 16.03 14.31 -20.31
CA ASP A 209 15.78 13.07 -21.06
C ASP A 209 14.44 13.16 -21.83
N GLU A 210 14.49 12.97 -23.15
CA GLU A 210 13.33 13.05 -24.05
C GLU A 210 12.69 11.68 -24.35
N SER A 211 13.18 10.61 -23.73
CA SER A 211 12.57 9.28 -23.88
C SER A 211 11.15 9.24 -23.28
N PRO A 212 10.27 8.37 -23.80
CA PRO A 212 8.90 8.27 -23.29
C PRO A 212 8.85 8.04 -21.78
N PHE A 213 7.95 8.76 -21.12
CA PHE A 213 7.71 8.68 -19.68
C PHE A 213 6.20 8.54 -19.44
N THR A 214 5.80 7.41 -18.88
CA THR A 214 4.40 7.05 -18.68
C THR A 214 4.01 7.27 -17.22
N VAL A 215 2.93 8.03 -16.99
CA VAL A 215 2.43 8.36 -15.65
C VAL A 215 1.01 7.83 -15.49
N ALA A 216 0.78 7.06 -14.42
CA ALA A 216 -0.57 6.79 -13.93
C ALA A 216 -1.03 7.95 -13.07
N VAL A 217 -2.19 8.53 -13.39
CA VAL A 217 -2.78 9.66 -12.65
C VAL A 217 -4.15 9.24 -12.13
N TYR A 218 -4.35 9.33 -10.82
CA TYR A 218 -5.63 9.08 -10.16
C TYR A 218 -5.72 9.85 -8.84
N GLY A 219 -6.91 9.96 -8.27
CA GLY A 219 -7.18 10.62 -6.98
C GLY A 219 -8.38 9.97 -6.32
N ASP A 220 -8.74 10.48 -5.14
CA ASP A 220 -10.01 10.12 -4.48
C ASP A 220 -10.14 8.61 -4.29
N MET A 221 -9.04 7.96 -3.89
CA MET A 221 -8.91 6.51 -3.94
C MET A 221 -9.77 5.83 -2.86
N GLY A 222 -9.69 6.33 -1.64
CA GLY A 222 -10.33 5.72 -0.47
C GLY A 222 -9.83 4.31 -0.18
N ALA A 223 -10.51 3.64 0.75
CA ALA A 223 -10.17 2.28 1.19
C ALA A 223 -11.40 1.35 1.22
N ASP A 224 -12.51 1.77 0.62
CA ASP A 224 -13.78 1.05 0.62
C ASP A 224 -13.95 0.13 -0.62
N ASP A 225 -15.13 -0.48 -0.76
CA ASP A 225 -15.44 -1.38 -1.87
C ASP A 225 -15.37 -0.68 -3.25
N ASN A 226 -15.57 0.64 -3.31
CA ASN A 226 -15.49 1.42 -4.55
C ASN A 226 -14.04 1.52 -5.05
N SER A 227 -13.07 1.53 -4.12
CA SER A 227 -11.64 1.58 -4.43
C SER A 227 -11.13 0.29 -5.11
N VAL A 228 -11.79 -0.85 -4.90
CA VAL A 228 -11.28 -2.19 -5.27
C VAL A 228 -11.03 -2.32 -6.77
N ALA A 229 -11.94 -1.83 -7.62
CA ALA A 229 -11.81 -1.92 -9.06
C ALA A 229 -10.63 -1.07 -9.58
N THR A 230 -10.51 0.16 -9.09
CA THR A 230 -9.42 1.08 -9.42
C THR A 230 -8.07 0.52 -8.95
N ASN A 231 -8.00 0.04 -7.71
CA ASN A 231 -6.80 -0.56 -7.15
C ASN A 231 -6.36 -1.79 -7.97
N LYS A 232 -7.30 -2.65 -8.38
CA LYS A 232 -7.00 -3.80 -9.26
C LYS A 232 -6.46 -3.35 -10.61
N TYR A 233 -7.03 -2.30 -11.21
CA TYR A 233 -6.56 -1.77 -12.49
C TYR A 233 -5.15 -1.16 -12.36
N VAL A 234 -4.91 -0.31 -11.36
CA VAL A 234 -3.58 0.31 -11.14
C VAL A 234 -2.52 -0.77 -10.88
N ASN A 235 -2.83 -1.80 -10.09
CA ASN A 235 -1.92 -2.94 -9.90
C ASN A 235 -1.66 -3.75 -11.18
N SER A 236 -2.55 -3.69 -12.17
CA SER A 236 -2.30 -4.34 -13.47
C SER A 236 -1.30 -3.57 -14.34
N LEU A 237 -1.01 -2.31 -14.01
CA LEU A 237 -0.06 -1.44 -14.72
C LEU A 237 1.39 -1.56 -14.22
N VAL A 238 1.68 -2.54 -13.36
CA VAL A 238 3.05 -2.81 -12.89
C VAL A 238 3.96 -3.04 -14.10
N ASP A 239 5.15 -2.42 -14.08
CA ASP A 239 6.13 -2.39 -15.17
C ASP A 239 5.69 -1.65 -16.46
N GLU A 240 4.45 -1.13 -16.54
CA GLU A 240 3.97 -0.32 -17.66
C GLU A 240 4.06 1.20 -17.42
N VAL A 241 4.22 1.61 -16.15
CA VAL A 241 4.29 3.01 -15.74
C VAL A 241 5.62 3.32 -15.05
N ASP A 242 6.15 4.52 -15.30
CA ASP A 242 7.37 5.01 -14.67
C ASP A 242 7.08 5.71 -13.33
N PHE A 243 5.86 6.25 -13.17
CA PHE A 243 5.47 7.03 -12.00
C PHE A 243 3.95 7.01 -11.75
N VAL A 244 3.58 7.16 -10.49
CA VAL A 244 2.19 7.37 -10.05
C VAL A 244 2.07 8.78 -9.49
N TYR A 245 1.16 9.57 -10.05
CA TYR A 245 0.80 10.87 -9.53
C TYR A 245 -0.61 10.83 -8.91
N HIS A 246 -0.65 10.72 -7.58
CA HIS A 246 -1.91 10.77 -6.82
C HIS A 246 -2.35 12.22 -6.59
N LEU A 247 -3.60 12.55 -6.94
CA LEU A 247 -4.12 13.92 -6.97
C LEU A 247 -4.63 14.46 -5.62
N GLY A 248 -4.38 13.75 -4.52
CA GLY A 248 -5.01 14.02 -3.22
C GLY A 248 -6.13 13.04 -2.88
N ASP A 249 -6.72 13.23 -1.70
CA ASP A 249 -7.77 12.39 -1.11
C ASP A 249 -7.46 10.89 -1.15
N ILE A 250 -6.56 10.50 -0.25
CA ILE A 250 -5.94 9.17 -0.26
C ILE A 250 -6.84 8.14 0.43
N SER A 251 -7.10 8.31 1.73
CA SER A 251 -7.76 7.28 2.56
C SER A 251 -9.13 7.67 3.10
N TYR A 252 -9.49 8.96 3.10
CA TYR A 252 -10.66 9.49 3.82
C TYR A 252 -10.75 9.08 5.30
N ALA A 253 -9.61 9.09 5.99
CA ALA A 253 -9.54 8.72 7.42
C ALA A 253 -10.28 9.70 8.35
N ASP A 254 -10.67 10.87 7.87
CA ASP A 254 -11.48 11.86 8.57
C ASP A 254 -12.98 11.59 8.47
N ASN A 255 -13.47 11.19 7.29
CA ASN A 255 -14.86 10.79 7.03
C ASN A 255 -15.05 10.29 5.58
N ALA A 256 -15.19 8.98 5.38
CA ALA A 256 -15.39 8.35 4.07
C ALA A 256 -16.80 8.53 3.44
N PHE A 257 -17.45 9.68 3.60
CA PHE A 257 -18.76 9.94 2.97
C PHE A 257 -18.58 10.65 1.63
N LEU A 258 -18.38 9.86 0.56
CA LEU A 258 -18.52 10.31 -0.83
C LEU A 258 -19.56 9.49 -1.58
#